data_AF-A0A7C4AA43-F1
#
_entry.id   AF-A0A7C4AA43-F1
#
_cell.length_a   1.000
_cell.length_b   1.000
_cell.length_c   1.000
_cell.angle_alpha   90.00
_cell.angle_beta   90.00
_cell.angle_gamma   90.00
#
_symmetry.space_group_name_H-M   'P 1'
#
loop_
_entity.id
_entity.type
_entity.pdbx_description
1 polymer ?
#
loop_
_entity_poly.entity_id
_entity_poly.type
_entity_poly.pdbx_seq_one_letter_code
_entity_poly.pdbx_strand_id
1 'polypeptide(L)'
;LRALSHQELLQVARRALEALKLDMVPESLELLAAMSGGDARTFLNLLEYCAQLAPEKRVPAQLRQNLPEQVMRGDRDADQHYELASAFIKSIRGSDPDAALYYLACMLESGEDPRFVCRRLILSASEDVGLADPQALPLAVACHQAVEMVGMPEGFIPLAETTVYLALAPKSNSAYAAYLAARKEVATQGAKPVPMHLRNPSAKLQRQWGFGEGYKYPHAYSGSWVEQDYLPPELAGVRFYQEKDQGAEPKLAARLKGLRKKS
;
A
#
# COMPACT_ATOMS: atom_id res chain seq x y z
N LEU A 1 11.16 -4.93 13.31
CA LEU A 1 11.22 -5.42 14.70
C LEU A 1 10.96 -6.93 14.68
N ARG A 2 11.65 -7.74 15.49
CA ARG A 2 11.43 -9.20 15.56
C ARG A 2 10.39 -9.54 16.62
N ALA A 3 9.66 -10.64 16.43
CA ALA A 3 8.80 -11.21 17.48
C ALA A 3 9.64 -11.55 18.72
N LEU A 4 9.05 -11.36 19.90
CA LEU A 4 9.67 -11.73 21.17
C LEU A 4 9.66 -13.24 21.32
N SER A 5 10.74 -13.78 21.87
CA SER A 5 10.78 -15.16 22.33
C SER A 5 9.88 -15.34 23.54
N HIS A 6 9.51 -16.59 23.79
CA HIS A 6 8.70 -16.99 24.94
C HIS A 6 9.29 -16.49 26.27
N GLN A 7 10.60 -16.60 26.45
CA GLN A 7 11.29 -16.11 27.65
C GLN A 7 11.24 -14.59 27.78
N GLU A 8 11.33 -13.85 26.66
CA GLU A 8 11.22 -12.39 26.65
C GLU A 8 9.79 -11.95 27.01
N LEU A 9 8.76 -12.65 26.54
CA LEU A 9 7.37 -12.40 26.93
C LEU A 9 7.12 -12.65 28.43
N LEU A 10 7.67 -13.74 28.99
CA LEU A 10 7.55 -13.99 30.43
C LEU A 10 8.28 -12.93 31.28
N GLN A 11 9.36 -12.33 30.77
CA GLN A 11 10.00 -11.20 31.44
C GLN A 11 9.12 -9.94 31.41
N VAL A 12 8.44 -9.69 30.29
CA VAL A 12 7.43 -8.62 30.18
C VAL A 12 6.26 -8.89 31.13
N ALA A 13 5.82 -10.15 31.24
CA ALA A 13 4.73 -10.56 32.13
C ALA A 13 5.03 -10.17 33.58
N ARG A 14 6.24 -10.46 34.08
CA ARG A 14 6.63 -10.15 35.46
C ARG A 14 6.45 -8.67 35.80
N ARG A 15 6.88 -7.79 34.89
CA ARG A 15 6.73 -6.33 35.07
C ARG A 15 5.27 -5.90 35.01
N ALA A 16 4.49 -6.48 34.11
CA ALA A 16 3.08 -6.17 33.92
C ALA A 16 2.23 -6.64 35.12
N LEU A 17 2.47 -7.84 35.65
CA LEU A 17 1.75 -8.37 36.82
C LEU A 17 1.96 -7.50 38.06
N GLU A 18 3.19 -7.01 38.26
CA GLU A 18 3.51 -6.11 39.36
C GLU A 18 2.81 -4.75 39.19
N ALA A 19 2.83 -4.17 37.99
CA ALA A 19 2.17 -2.91 37.68
C ALA A 19 0.63 -2.99 37.80
N LEU A 20 0.04 -4.12 37.38
CA LEU A 20 -1.39 -4.36 37.39
C LEU A 20 -1.89 -4.93 38.74
N LYS A 21 -0.98 -5.24 39.68
CA LYS A 21 -1.28 -5.95 40.94
C LYS A 21 -2.11 -7.22 40.70
N LEU A 22 -1.69 -7.97 39.70
CA LEU A 22 -2.42 -9.11 39.16
C LEU A 22 -1.72 -10.42 39.54
N ASP A 23 -2.43 -11.28 40.27
CA ASP A 23 -1.99 -12.65 40.56
C ASP A 23 -2.56 -13.61 39.53
N MET A 24 -1.67 -14.39 38.89
CA MET A 24 -2.00 -15.43 37.93
C MET A 24 -1.06 -16.63 38.09
N VAL A 25 -1.61 -17.82 37.88
CA VAL A 25 -0.81 -19.06 37.88
C VAL A 25 0.10 -19.12 36.65
N PRO A 26 1.30 -19.72 36.75
CA PRO A 26 2.25 -19.79 35.64
C PRO A 26 1.64 -20.36 34.36
N GLU A 27 0.81 -21.39 34.47
CA GLU A 27 0.16 -22.05 33.34
C GLU A 27 -0.79 -21.12 32.56
N SER A 28 -1.37 -20.13 33.24
CA SER A 28 -2.18 -19.10 32.59
C SER A 28 -1.31 -18.10 31.84
N LEU A 29 -0.15 -17.74 32.38
CA LEU A 29 0.80 -16.85 31.70
C LEU A 29 1.39 -17.53 30.46
N GLU A 30 1.71 -18.82 30.57
CA GLU A 30 2.14 -19.67 29.46
C GLU A 30 1.08 -19.71 28.35
N LEU A 31 -0.19 -19.90 28.72
CA LEU A 31 -1.31 -19.86 27.78
C LEU A 31 -1.42 -18.50 27.07
N LEU A 32 -1.37 -17.40 27.82
CA LEU A 32 -1.47 -16.05 27.26
C LEU A 32 -0.26 -15.70 26.37
N ALA A 33 0.95 -16.13 26.75
CA ALA A 33 2.17 -15.91 25.98
C ALA A 33 2.15 -16.69 24.66
N ALA A 34 1.63 -17.92 24.68
CA ALA A 34 1.37 -18.69 23.48
C ALA A 34 0.31 -18.01 22.59
N MET A 35 -0.74 -17.44 23.18
CA MET A 35 -1.80 -16.72 22.44
C MET A 35 -1.34 -15.40 21.83
N SER A 36 -0.27 -14.78 22.33
CA SER A 36 0.20 -13.49 21.85
C SER A 36 1.16 -13.57 20.65
N GLY A 37 1.55 -14.77 20.19
CA GLY A 37 2.35 -14.94 18.96
C GLY A 37 3.70 -14.21 18.95
N GLY A 38 4.27 -13.89 20.12
CA GLY A 38 5.49 -13.08 20.24
C GLY A 38 5.28 -11.55 20.18
N ASP A 39 4.04 -11.04 20.10
CA ASP A 39 3.72 -9.62 20.14
C ASP A 39 3.49 -9.11 21.58
N ALA A 40 4.35 -8.20 22.02
CA ALA A 40 4.32 -7.68 23.39
C ALA A 40 3.04 -6.88 23.71
N ARG A 41 2.50 -6.15 22.74
CA ARG A 41 1.32 -5.30 22.95
C ARG A 41 0.07 -6.14 23.13
N THR A 42 -0.09 -7.16 22.30
CA THR A 42 -1.16 -8.15 22.38
C THR A 42 -1.11 -8.90 23.70
N PHE A 43 0.09 -9.31 24.11
CA PHE A 43 0.31 -9.95 25.40
C PHE A 43 -0.06 -9.05 26.59
N LEU A 44 0.33 -7.77 26.56
CA LEU A 44 -0.03 -6.81 27.61
C LEU A 44 -1.55 -6.55 27.66
N ASN A 45 -2.19 -6.40 26.50
CA ASN A 45 -3.65 -6.24 26.43
C ASN A 45 -4.39 -7.44 27.03
N LEU A 46 -3.89 -8.67 26.80
CA LEU A 46 -4.42 -9.88 27.42
C LEU A 46 -4.31 -9.86 28.95
N LEU A 47 -3.17 -9.41 29.48
CA LEU A 47 -2.95 -9.30 30.92
C LEU A 47 -3.83 -8.22 31.55
N GLU A 48 -3.97 -7.06 30.90
CA GLU A 48 -4.88 -5.98 31.33
C GLU A 48 -6.34 -6.45 31.36
N TYR A 49 -6.76 -7.23 30.36
CA TYR A 49 -8.10 -7.82 30.36
C TYR A 49 -8.27 -8.80 31.53
N CYS A 50 -7.28 -9.67 31.77
CA CYS A 50 -7.32 -10.62 32.89
C CYS A 50 -7.38 -9.93 34.26
N ALA A 51 -6.84 -8.71 34.39
CA ALA A 51 -6.93 -7.91 35.61
C ALA A 51 -8.39 -7.54 35.96
N GLN A 52 -9.26 -7.44 34.95
CA GLN A 52 -10.68 -7.12 35.12
C GLN A 52 -11.54 -8.35 35.45
N LEU A 53 -11.00 -9.56 35.27
CA LEU A 53 -11.70 -10.81 35.59
C LEU A 53 -11.60 -11.13 37.09
N ALA A 54 -12.59 -11.83 37.63
CA ALA A 54 -12.51 -12.40 38.97
C ALA A 54 -11.40 -13.48 39.07
N PRO A 55 -10.71 -13.65 40.21
CA PRO A 55 -9.57 -14.57 40.35
C PRO A 55 -9.84 -16.00 39.85
N GLU A 56 -11.02 -16.54 40.14
CA GLU A 56 -11.48 -17.87 39.73
C GLU A 56 -11.61 -18.05 38.21
N LYS A 57 -11.68 -16.94 37.45
CA LYS A 57 -11.73 -16.94 35.98
C LYS A 57 -10.35 -16.81 35.32
N ARG A 58 -9.30 -16.59 36.11
CA ARG A 58 -7.91 -16.40 35.62
C ARG A 58 -7.13 -17.70 35.49
N VAL A 59 -7.77 -18.85 35.70
CA VAL A 59 -7.16 -20.19 35.52
C VAL A 59 -7.28 -20.66 34.06
N PRO A 60 -6.37 -21.52 33.56
CA PRO A 60 -6.29 -21.83 32.12
C PRO A 60 -7.59 -22.36 31.50
N ALA A 61 -8.34 -23.19 32.24
CA ALA A 61 -9.60 -23.77 31.78
C ALA A 61 -10.70 -22.72 31.58
N GLN A 62 -10.68 -21.63 32.36
CA GLN A 62 -11.68 -20.58 32.32
C GLN A 62 -11.26 -19.44 31.39
N LEU A 63 -9.95 -19.15 31.27
CA LEU A 63 -9.45 -18.10 30.39
C LEU A 63 -9.91 -18.28 28.94
N ARG A 64 -9.83 -19.50 28.38
CA ARG A 64 -10.29 -19.75 27.01
C ARG A 64 -11.79 -19.47 26.79
N GLN A 65 -12.60 -19.52 27.84
CA GLN A 65 -14.05 -19.29 27.77
C GLN A 65 -14.43 -17.84 28.09
N ASN A 66 -13.56 -17.10 28.79
CA ASN A 66 -13.83 -15.75 29.26
C ASN A 66 -13.01 -14.68 28.53
N LEU A 67 -11.98 -15.07 27.76
CA LEU A 67 -11.26 -14.13 26.90
C LEU A 67 -12.13 -13.72 25.71
N PRO A 68 -12.14 -12.43 25.30
CA PRO A 68 -12.93 -11.99 24.18
C PRO A 68 -12.44 -12.70 22.91
N GLU A 69 -13.38 -13.08 22.05
CA GLU A 69 -13.08 -13.77 20.79
C GLU A 69 -12.08 -12.98 19.92
N GLN A 70 -12.15 -11.64 19.98
CA GLN A 70 -11.22 -10.71 19.34
C GLN A 70 -9.76 -10.90 19.77
N VAL A 71 -9.49 -11.34 20.99
CA VAL A 71 -8.11 -11.54 21.48
C VAL A 71 -7.59 -12.95 21.19
N MET A 72 -8.47 -13.93 20.96
CA MET A 72 -8.09 -15.26 20.47
C MET A 72 -7.78 -15.28 18.96
N ARG A 73 -8.28 -14.28 18.20
CA ARG A 73 -8.09 -14.18 16.74
C ARG A 73 -6.74 -13.56 16.33
N GLY A 74 -6.07 -12.83 17.22
CA GLY A 74 -4.87 -12.03 16.90
C GLY A 74 -3.67 -12.77 16.26
N ASP A 75 -3.48 -14.06 16.52
CA ASP A 75 -2.36 -14.86 15.93
C ASP A 75 -2.73 -15.54 14.59
N ARG A 76 -4.03 -15.68 14.28
CA ARG A 76 -4.51 -16.14 12.96
C ARG A 76 -4.86 -14.99 12.03
N ASP A 77 -5.21 -13.83 12.59
CA ASP A 77 -5.59 -12.63 11.86
C ASP A 77 -4.42 -12.03 11.07
N ALA A 78 -3.17 -12.12 11.55
CA ALA A 78 -2.05 -11.50 10.84
C ALA A 78 -1.80 -12.14 9.46
N ASP A 79 -1.80 -13.47 9.38
CA ASP A 79 -1.63 -14.19 8.11
C ASP A 79 -2.91 -14.16 7.26
N GLN A 80 -4.09 -14.32 7.86
CA GLN A 80 -5.37 -14.22 7.14
C GLN A 80 -5.63 -12.82 6.57
N HIS A 81 -5.24 -11.77 7.27
CA HIS A 81 -5.30 -10.38 6.80
C HIS A 81 -4.59 -10.23 5.45
N TYR A 82 -3.33 -10.69 5.37
CA TYR A 82 -2.55 -10.58 4.13
C TYR A 82 -3.12 -11.47 3.02
N GLU A 83 -3.63 -12.66 3.35
CA GLU A 83 -4.26 -13.55 2.38
C GLU A 83 -5.54 -12.95 1.80
N LEU A 84 -6.44 -12.41 2.62
CA LEU A 84 -7.67 -11.75 2.19
C LEU A 84 -7.38 -10.49 1.36
N ALA A 85 -6.46 -9.64 1.82
CA ALA A 85 -6.06 -8.44 1.09
C ALA A 85 -5.37 -8.76 -0.25
N SER A 86 -4.64 -9.88 -0.30
CA SER A 86 -3.99 -10.41 -1.49
C SER A 86 -5.02 -10.96 -2.48
N ALA A 87 -6.00 -11.72 -2.01
CA ALA A 87 -7.07 -12.27 -2.82
C ALA A 87 -7.98 -11.16 -3.36
N PHE A 88 -8.36 -10.20 -2.52
CA PHE A 88 -9.11 -9.00 -2.89
C PHE A 88 -8.51 -8.27 -4.10
N ILE A 89 -7.22 -7.94 -4.01
CA ILE A 89 -6.54 -7.19 -5.09
C ILE A 89 -6.32 -8.06 -6.33
N LYS A 90 -6.09 -9.37 -6.16
CA LYS A 90 -6.01 -10.29 -7.30
C LYS A 90 -7.36 -10.41 -8.03
N SER A 91 -8.48 -10.40 -7.31
CA SER A 91 -9.82 -10.41 -7.91
C SER A 91 -10.10 -9.12 -8.69
N ILE A 92 -9.76 -7.96 -8.13
CA ILE A 92 -9.85 -6.67 -8.84
C ILE A 92 -9.00 -6.70 -10.12
N ARG A 93 -7.73 -7.11 -10.01
CA ARG A 93 -6.80 -7.24 -11.13
C ARG A 93 -7.29 -8.24 -12.18
N GLY A 94 -7.88 -9.34 -11.73
CA GLY A 94 -8.48 -10.41 -12.55
C GLY A 94 -9.81 -10.01 -13.20
N SER A 95 -10.33 -8.82 -12.89
CA SER A 95 -11.63 -8.31 -13.36
C SER A 95 -12.82 -9.18 -12.93
N ASP A 96 -12.76 -9.70 -11.70
CA ASP A 96 -13.83 -10.46 -11.06
C ASP A 96 -14.46 -9.61 -9.93
N PRO A 97 -15.56 -8.88 -10.22
CA PRO A 97 -16.19 -8.01 -9.23
C PRO A 97 -16.86 -8.79 -8.09
N ASP A 98 -17.36 -10.00 -8.37
CA ASP A 98 -18.06 -10.82 -7.38
C ASP A 98 -17.07 -11.36 -6.34
N ALA A 99 -15.94 -11.91 -6.80
CA ALA A 99 -14.87 -12.35 -5.90
C ALA A 99 -14.26 -11.17 -5.13
N ALA A 100 -14.10 -10.01 -5.77
CA ALA A 100 -13.59 -8.82 -5.10
C ALA A 100 -14.53 -8.34 -3.98
N LEU A 101 -15.84 -8.29 -4.22
CA LEU A 101 -16.84 -7.97 -3.19
C LEU A 101 -16.86 -9.01 -2.07
N TYR A 102 -16.72 -10.30 -2.40
CA TYR A 102 -16.64 -11.36 -1.40
C TYR A 102 -15.44 -11.14 -0.45
N TYR A 103 -14.24 -10.93 -0.98
CA TYR A 103 -13.06 -10.68 -0.14
C TYR A 103 -13.11 -9.34 0.59
N LEU A 104 -13.75 -8.31 0.02
CA LEU A 104 -14.04 -7.06 0.73
C LEU A 104 -14.92 -7.34 1.96
N ALA A 105 -16.02 -8.07 1.78
CA ALA A 105 -16.92 -8.43 2.88
C ALA A 105 -16.17 -9.25 3.94
N CYS A 106 -15.39 -10.26 3.55
CA CYS A 106 -14.57 -11.03 4.49
C CYS A 106 -13.68 -10.14 5.36
N MET A 107 -12.99 -9.16 4.76
CA MET A 107 -12.15 -8.22 5.51
C MET A 107 -12.98 -7.34 6.46
N LEU A 108 -14.08 -6.74 5.98
CA LEU A 108 -14.90 -5.84 6.81
C LEU A 108 -15.56 -6.58 7.98
N GLU A 109 -16.13 -7.76 7.73
CA GLU A 109 -16.78 -8.58 8.75
C GLU A 109 -15.78 -9.20 9.74
N SER A 110 -14.51 -9.39 9.34
CA SER A 110 -13.44 -9.79 10.26
C SER A 110 -12.90 -8.63 11.10
N GLY A 111 -13.37 -7.39 10.88
CA GLY A 111 -12.95 -6.20 11.63
C GLY A 111 -11.71 -5.51 11.07
N GLU A 112 -11.41 -5.71 9.78
CA GLU A 112 -10.30 -5.03 9.10
C GLU A 112 -10.46 -3.51 9.17
N ASP A 113 -9.34 -2.78 9.31
CA ASP A 113 -9.35 -1.32 9.27
C ASP A 113 -9.81 -0.85 7.87
N PRO A 114 -10.93 -0.12 7.73
CA PRO A 114 -11.39 0.38 6.43
C PRO A 114 -10.35 1.26 5.73
N ARG A 115 -9.47 1.94 6.49
CA ARG A 115 -8.36 2.72 5.93
C ARG A 115 -7.34 1.81 5.26
N PHE A 116 -7.12 0.61 5.77
CA PHE A 116 -6.28 -0.38 5.11
C PHE A 116 -6.85 -0.77 3.75
N VAL A 117 -8.14 -1.12 3.69
CA VAL A 117 -8.82 -1.44 2.42
C VAL A 117 -8.73 -0.28 1.42
N CYS A 118 -8.98 0.95 1.87
CA CYS A 118 -8.85 2.15 1.02
C CYS A 118 -7.43 2.31 0.45
N ARG A 119 -6.38 2.10 1.25
CA ARG A 119 -4.99 2.12 0.75
C ARG A 119 -4.77 1.08 -0.34
N ARG A 120 -5.35 -0.12 -0.19
CA ARG A 120 -5.27 -1.19 -1.20
C ARG A 120 -5.99 -0.81 -2.50
N LEU A 121 -7.17 -0.19 -2.42
CA LEU A 121 -7.91 0.32 -3.58
C LEU A 121 -7.12 1.42 -4.33
N ILE A 122 -6.53 2.38 -3.62
CA ILE A 122 -5.70 3.45 -4.21
C ILE A 122 -4.49 2.87 -4.96
N LEU A 123 -3.84 1.84 -4.37
CA LEU A 123 -2.75 1.14 -5.02
C LEU A 123 -3.23 0.42 -6.28
N SER A 124 -4.32 -0.35 -6.22
CA SER A 124 -4.85 -1.06 -7.39
C SER A 124 -5.30 -0.11 -8.50
N ALA A 125 -5.90 1.03 -8.16
CA ALA A 125 -6.24 2.07 -9.13
C ALA A 125 -5.02 2.60 -9.89
N SER A 126 -3.86 2.69 -9.25
CA SER A 126 -2.62 3.18 -9.86
C SER A 126 -1.79 2.09 -10.54
N GLU A 127 -1.77 0.88 -9.98
CA GLU A 127 -0.95 -0.25 -10.43
C GLU A 127 -1.66 -1.10 -11.49
N ASP A 128 -2.93 -1.41 -11.30
CA ASP A 128 -3.68 -2.38 -12.10
C ASP A 128 -4.54 -1.72 -13.18
N VAL A 129 -5.14 -0.55 -12.88
CA VAL A 129 -5.95 0.23 -13.83
C VAL A 129 -5.09 1.27 -14.55
N GLY A 130 -4.42 2.15 -13.78
CA GLY A 130 -3.38 3.04 -14.28
C GLY A 130 -3.86 3.96 -15.40
N LEU A 131 -3.07 4.02 -16.50
CA LEU A 131 -3.37 4.90 -17.63
C LEU A 131 -4.51 4.43 -18.52
N ALA A 132 -4.99 3.19 -18.35
CA ALA A 132 -6.15 2.71 -19.09
C ALA A 132 -7.42 3.45 -18.66
N ASP A 133 -7.52 3.87 -17.40
CA ASP A 133 -8.57 4.77 -16.93
C ASP A 133 -8.05 5.75 -15.86
N PRO A 134 -7.69 6.97 -16.27
CA PRO A 134 -7.19 8.00 -15.35
C PRO A 134 -8.18 8.47 -14.28
N GLN A 135 -9.47 8.11 -14.34
CA GLN A 135 -10.45 8.45 -13.30
C GLN A 135 -10.41 7.49 -12.10
N ALA A 136 -9.79 6.32 -12.25
CA ALA A 136 -9.73 5.30 -11.21
C ALA A 136 -9.04 5.78 -9.92
N LEU A 137 -7.89 6.45 -10.04
CA LEU A 137 -7.15 6.95 -8.87
C LEU A 137 -7.93 8.07 -8.14
N PRO A 138 -8.43 9.12 -8.82
CA PRO A 138 -9.32 10.11 -8.20
C PRO A 138 -10.53 9.48 -7.49
N LEU A 139 -11.19 8.48 -8.11
CA LEU A 139 -12.31 7.77 -7.49
C LEU A 139 -11.89 7.03 -6.22
N ALA A 140 -10.77 6.30 -6.24
CA ALA A 140 -10.28 5.59 -5.07
C ALA A 140 -9.87 6.54 -3.92
N VAL A 141 -9.34 7.73 -4.24
CA VAL A 141 -9.06 8.78 -3.24
C VAL A 141 -10.36 9.37 -2.68
N ALA A 142 -11.36 9.61 -3.53
CA ALA A 142 -12.68 10.06 -3.09
C ALA A 142 -13.37 9.03 -2.19
N CYS A 143 -13.24 7.74 -2.50
CA CYS A 143 -13.69 6.64 -1.65
C CYS A 143 -13.06 6.71 -0.26
N HIS A 144 -11.75 6.88 -0.16
CA HIS A 144 -11.07 7.03 1.12
C HIS A 144 -11.63 8.21 1.93
N GLN A 145 -11.82 9.37 1.28
CA GLN A 145 -12.40 10.54 1.94
C GLN A 145 -13.84 10.28 2.40
N ALA A 146 -14.66 9.62 1.57
CA ALA A 146 -16.02 9.25 1.92
C ALA A 146 -16.05 8.31 3.13
N VAL A 147 -15.19 7.28 3.16
CA VAL A 147 -15.07 6.36 4.30
C VAL A 147 -14.65 7.11 5.57
N GLU A 148 -13.68 8.02 5.50
CA GLU A 148 -13.27 8.83 6.65
C GLU A 148 -14.39 9.74 7.17
N MET A 149 -15.17 10.34 6.26
CA MET A 149 -16.23 11.28 6.62
C MET A 149 -17.49 10.58 7.15
N VAL A 150 -17.85 9.43 6.57
CA VAL A 150 -19.08 8.69 6.90
C VAL A 150 -18.86 7.76 8.08
N GLY A 151 -17.71 7.09 8.17
CA GLY A 151 -17.45 6.05 9.17
C GLY A 151 -18.16 4.72 8.90
N MET A 152 -17.88 3.71 9.72
CA MET A 152 -18.56 2.41 9.65
C MET A 152 -19.81 2.41 10.56
N PRO A 153 -20.88 1.66 10.20
CA PRO A 153 -20.93 0.65 9.13
C PRO A 153 -21.10 1.19 7.71
N GLU A 154 -21.70 2.37 7.49
CA GLU A 154 -22.10 2.85 6.16
C GLU A 154 -20.93 3.07 5.17
N GLY A 155 -19.70 3.17 5.67
CA GLY A 155 -18.46 3.23 4.86
C GLY A 155 -18.25 2.03 3.93
N PHE A 156 -18.94 0.90 4.14
CA PHE A 156 -18.90 -0.22 3.19
C PHE A 156 -19.44 0.16 1.81
N ILE A 157 -20.36 1.13 1.72
CA ILE A 157 -21.04 1.52 0.48
C ILE A 157 -20.05 2.11 -0.54
N PRO A 158 -19.29 3.18 -0.22
CA PRO A 158 -18.28 3.72 -1.14
C PRO A 158 -17.15 2.71 -1.43
N LEU A 159 -16.80 1.85 -0.47
CA LEU A 159 -15.82 0.77 -0.67
C LEU A 159 -16.30 -0.24 -1.72
N ALA A 160 -17.56 -0.67 -1.65
CA ALA A 160 -18.16 -1.60 -2.59
C ALA A 160 -18.24 -1.00 -4.01
N GLU A 161 -18.74 0.24 -4.12
CA GLU A 161 -18.82 0.97 -5.40
C GLU A 161 -17.44 1.05 -6.09
N THR A 162 -16.43 1.48 -5.33
CA THR A 162 -15.06 1.64 -5.84
C THR A 162 -14.44 0.30 -6.21
N THR A 163 -14.68 -0.74 -5.40
CA THR A 163 -14.20 -2.10 -5.68
C THR A 163 -14.73 -2.61 -7.03
N VAL A 164 -16.04 -2.49 -7.26
CA VAL A 164 -16.67 -2.92 -8.51
C VAL A 164 -16.17 -2.09 -9.69
N TYR A 165 -16.03 -0.78 -9.51
CA TYR A 165 -15.47 0.10 -10.53
C TYR A 165 -14.08 -0.35 -10.96
N LEU A 166 -13.16 -0.56 -10.01
CA LEU A 166 -11.79 -0.99 -10.32
C LEU A 166 -11.75 -2.39 -10.93
N ALA A 167 -12.62 -3.30 -10.49
CA ALA A 167 -12.74 -4.64 -11.06
C ALA A 167 -13.18 -4.58 -12.52
N LEU A 168 -14.10 -3.69 -12.89
CA LEU A 168 -14.61 -3.56 -14.26
C LEU A 168 -13.79 -2.62 -15.16
N ALA A 169 -12.94 -1.76 -14.58
CA ALA A 169 -12.12 -0.82 -15.33
C ALA A 169 -11.12 -1.54 -16.26
N PRO A 170 -10.77 -0.95 -17.42
CA PRO A 170 -9.73 -1.50 -18.29
C PRO A 170 -8.38 -1.53 -17.55
N LYS A 171 -7.58 -2.58 -17.75
CA LYS A 171 -6.37 -2.81 -16.96
C LYS A 171 -5.10 -2.37 -17.67
N SER A 172 -4.28 -1.55 -17.01
CA SER A 172 -2.92 -1.26 -17.46
C SER A 172 -1.96 -0.97 -16.31
N ASN A 173 -0.93 -1.82 -16.22
CA ASN A 173 0.21 -1.62 -15.34
C ASN A 173 1.41 -0.96 -16.04
N SER A 174 1.22 -0.31 -17.20
CA SER A 174 2.31 0.22 -18.02
C SER A 174 3.17 1.26 -17.29
N ALA A 175 2.54 2.19 -16.57
CA ALA A 175 3.24 3.20 -15.78
C ALA A 175 4.00 2.58 -14.59
N TYR A 176 3.37 1.62 -13.90
CA TYR A 176 3.99 0.86 -12.81
C TYR A 176 5.22 0.07 -13.30
N ALA A 177 5.08 -0.68 -14.39
CA ALA A 177 6.16 -1.45 -15.00
C ALA A 177 7.29 -0.53 -15.51
N ALA A 178 6.96 0.62 -16.08
CA ALA A 178 7.94 1.61 -16.52
C ALA A 178 8.81 2.12 -15.35
N TYR A 179 8.20 2.43 -14.21
CA TYR A 179 8.94 2.83 -13.02
C TYR A 179 9.83 1.71 -12.50
N LEU A 180 9.34 0.46 -12.46
CA LEU A 180 10.16 -0.68 -12.04
C LEU A 180 11.36 -0.91 -12.96
N ALA A 181 11.20 -0.72 -14.27
CA ALA A 181 12.29 -0.80 -15.24
C ALA A 181 13.33 0.30 -15.01
N ALA A 182 12.90 1.55 -14.82
CA ALA A 182 13.79 2.67 -14.51
C ALA A 182 14.51 2.49 -13.16
N ARG A 183 13.80 1.99 -12.14
CA ARG A 183 14.39 1.68 -10.82
C ARG A 183 15.44 0.59 -10.93
N LYS A 184 15.19 -0.45 -11.73
CA LYS A 184 16.16 -1.52 -11.97
C LYS A 184 17.42 -0.98 -12.64
N GLU A 185 17.26 -0.15 -13.68
CA GLU A 185 18.38 0.49 -14.39
C GLU A 185 19.29 1.26 -13.44
N VAL A 186 18.72 2.11 -12.57
CA VAL A 186 19.47 2.86 -11.56
C VAL A 186 20.16 1.93 -10.56
N ALA A 187 19.48 0.86 -10.12
CA ALA A 187 20.06 -0.09 -9.18
C ALA A 187 21.24 -0.87 -9.78
N THR A 188 21.20 -1.18 -11.08
CA THR A 188 22.24 -1.96 -11.75
C THR A 188 23.39 -1.13 -12.30
N GLN A 189 23.11 0.07 -12.80
CA GLN A 189 24.10 0.89 -13.54
C GLN A 189 24.47 2.19 -12.83
N GLY A 190 23.87 2.47 -11.67
CA GLY A 190 23.97 3.73 -10.97
C GLY A 190 23.18 4.86 -11.65
N ALA A 191 22.92 5.93 -10.90
CA ALA A 191 22.31 7.13 -11.47
C ALA A 191 23.33 7.84 -12.38
N LYS A 192 22.93 8.10 -13.63
CA LYS A 192 23.74 8.87 -14.60
C LYS A 192 23.59 10.38 -14.34
N PRO A 193 24.61 11.19 -14.65
CA PRO A 193 24.55 12.63 -14.43
C PRO A 193 23.46 13.29 -15.30
N VAL A 194 22.83 14.34 -14.77
CA VAL A 194 21.85 15.14 -15.53
C VAL A 194 22.57 15.87 -16.69
N PRO A 195 22.04 15.81 -17.93
CA PRO A 195 22.55 16.58 -19.06
C PRO A 195 22.69 18.08 -18.77
N MET A 196 23.74 18.73 -19.29
CA MET A 196 24.06 20.13 -18.96
C MET A 196 22.91 21.09 -19.25
N HIS A 197 22.23 20.92 -20.39
CA HIS A 197 21.07 21.72 -20.81
C HIS A 197 19.82 21.52 -19.94
N LEU A 198 19.80 20.55 -19.03
CA LEU A 198 18.70 20.34 -18.08
C LEU A 198 19.05 20.75 -16.65
N ARG A 199 20.31 21.12 -16.39
CA ARG A 199 20.74 21.54 -15.04
C ARG A 199 20.25 22.95 -14.74
N ASN A 200 19.83 23.18 -13.50
CA ASN A 200 19.41 24.51 -13.05
C ASN A 200 20.63 25.42 -12.79
N PRO A 201 20.76 26.57 -13.48
CA PRO A 201 21.86 27.51 -13.28
C PRO A 201 21.52 28.59 -12.23
N SER A 202 21.40 28.17 -10.96
CA SER A 202 21.03 29.07 -9.87
C SER A 202 22.17 30.02 -9.47
N ALA A 203 23.42 29.55 -9.49
CA ALA A 203 24.60 30.35 -9.15
C ALA A 203 25.32 30.94 -10.38
N LYS A 204 26.04 32.06 -10.19
CA LYS A 204 26.85 32.70 -11.25
C LYS A 204 27.90 31.76 -11.85
N LEU A 205 28.57 30.98 -11.00
CA LEU A 205 29.58 30.02 -11.41
C LEU A 205 28.99 28.87 -12.25
N GLN A 206 27.77 28.42 -11.94
CA GLN A 206 27.08 27.39 -12.71
C GLN A 206 26.74 27.84 -14.13
N ARG A 207 26.36 29.11 -14.31
CA ARG A 207 26.17 29.70 -15.65
C ARG A 207 27.47 29.74 -16.43
N GLN A 208 28.57 30.12 -15.79
CA GLN A 208 29.90 30.11 -16.41
C GLN A 208 30.35 28.69 -16.80
N TRP A 209 29.87 27.67 -16.10
CA TRP A 209 30.08 26.26 -16.44
C TRP A 209 29.07 25.69 -17.44
N GLY A 210 28.20 26.52 -18.00
CA GLY A 210 27.24 26.13 -19.04
C GLY A 210 26.00 25.39 -18.55
N PHE A 211 25.63 25.51 -17.27
CA PHE A 211 24.39 24.91 -16.77
C PHE A 211 23.19 25.55 -17.46
N GLY A 212 22.28 24.72 -17.99
CA GLY A 212 21.09 25.16 -18.71
C GLY A 212 21.38 25.71 -20.12
N GLU A 213 22.65 25.81 -20.54
CA GLU A 213 22.96 26.20 -21.92
C GLU A 213 22.45 25.17 -22.91
N GLY A 214 21.82 25.64 -23.99
CA GLY A 214 21.19 24.77 -25.00
C GLY A 214 19.80 24.24 -24.63
N TYR A 215 19.24 24.60 -23.47
CA TYR A 215 17.86 24.25 -23.13
C TYR A 215 16.86 24.89 -24.11
N LYS A 216 16.07 24.06 -24.79
CA LYS A 216 14.95 24.47 -25.61
C LYS A 216 13.68 24.46 -24.76
N TYR A 217 13.10 25.63 -24.50
CA TYR A 217 11.87 25.78 -23.74
C TYR A 217 10.65 25.37 -24.59
N PRO A 218 9.95 24.25 -24.32
CA PRO A 218 8.96 23.67 -25.24
C PRO A 218 7.81 24.61 -25.62
N HIS A 219 7.35 25.46 -24.70
CA HIS A 219 6.24 26.39 -24.97
C HIS A 219 6.59 27.49 -25.99
N ALA A 220 7.87 27.72 -26.29
CA ALA A 220 8.30 28.63 -27.35
C ALA A 220 8.21 28.01 -28.76
N TYR A 221 7.91 26.71 -28.87
CA TYR A 221 7.84 25.98 -30.13
C TYR A 221 6.40 25.60 -30.49
N SER A 222 6.15 25.40 -31.78
CA SER A 222 4.83 25.02 -32.29
C SER A 222 4.31 23.74 -31.63
N GLY A 223 3.03 23.72 -31.25
CA GLY A 223 2.43 22.60 -30.52
C GLY A 223 2.96 22.41 -29.09
N SER A 224 3.69 23.40 -28.56
CA SER A 224 4.34 23.37 -27.23
C SER A 224 5.27 22.15 -27.04
N TRP A 225 6.00 21.80 -28.10
CA TRP A 225 6.92 20.66 -28.10
C TRP A 225 8.13 20.93 -28.99
N VAL A 226 9.28 20.38 -28.61
CA VAL A 226 10.53 20.47 -29.35
C VAL A 226 11.34 19.19 -29.17
N GLU A 227 12.03 18.76 -30.22
CA GLU A 227 12.97 17.64 -30.11
C GLU A 227 14.25 18.07 -29.38
N GLN A 228 14.47 17.37 -28.29
CA GLN A 228 15.60 17.51 -27.39
C GLN A 228 15.75 16.21 -26.60
N ASP A 229 16.99 15.77 -26.39
CA ASP A 229 17.26 14.65 -25.50
C ASP A 229 17.00 15.06 -24.06
N TYR A 230 16.20 14.26 -23.35
CA TYR A 230 15.91 14.45 -21.93
C TYR A 230 16.59 13.42 -21.04
N LEU A 231 16.87 12.23 -21.58
CA LEU A 231 17.67 11.22 -20.90
C LEU A 231 19.16 11.55 -21.03
N PRO A 232 19.99 11.09 -20.07
CA PRO A 232 21.44 11.06 -20.21
C PRO A 232 21.87 10.36 -21.52
N PRO A 233 22.96 10.78 -22.17
CA PRO A 233 23.44 10.17 -23.41
C PRO A 233 23.64 8.65 -23.33
N GLU A 234 24.03 8.15 -22.15
CA GLU A 234 24.21 6.73 -21.88
C GLU A 234 22.90 5.92 -21.93
N LEU A 235 21.76 6.61 -21.80
CA LEU A 235 20.41 6.05 -21.89
C LEU A 235 19.69 6.48 -23.17
N ALA A 236 20.42 6.98 -24.17
CA ALA A 236 19.85 7.37 -25.45
C ALA A 236 19.08 6.20 -26.08
N GLY A 237 17.85 6.45 -26.54
CA GLY A 237 16.98 5.44 -27.15
C GLY A 237 16.28 4.49 -26.18
N VAL A 238 16.64 4.48 -24.89
CA VAL A 238 15.96 3.65 -23.89
C VAL A 238 14.50 4.09 -23.73
N ARG A 239 13.58 3.11 -23.70
CA ARG A 239 12.14 3.33 -23.48
C ARG A 239 11.66 2.52 -22.30
N PHE A 240 11.46 3.19 -21.16
CA PHE A 240 10.89 2.57 -19.97
C PHE A 240 9.38 2.40 -20.08
N TYR A 241 8.68 3.43 -20.55
CA TYR A 241 7.24 3.39 -20.78
C TYR A 241 6.91 2.70 -22.10
N GLN A 242 6.19 1.60 -22.00
CA GLN A 242 5.63 0.83 -23.11
C GLN A 242 4.12 0.87 -22.97
N GLU A 243 3.45 1.54 -23.90
CA GLU A 243 2.00 1.69 -23.86
C GLU A 243 1.26 0.35 -24.00
N LYS A 244 0.08 0.23 -23.40
CA LYS A 244 -0.87 -0.84 -23.68
C LYS A 244 -2.03 -0.35 -24.55
N ASP A 245 -2.69 -1.31 -25.18
CA ASP A 245 -3.90 -1.08 -25.99
C ASP A 245 -5.18 -1.21 -25.14
N GLN A 246 -5.27 -0.44 -24.06
CA GLN A 246 -6.35 -0.54 -23.08
C GLN A 246 -6.91 0.84 -22.73
N GLY A 247 -8.24 0.98 -22.80
CA GLY A 247 -8.97 2.17 -22.39
C GLY A 247 -8.46 3.47 -23.03
N ALA A 248 -8.15 4.47 -22.20
CA ALA A 248 -7.67 5.78 -22.63
C ALA A 248 -6.19 5.82 -23.05
N GLU A 249 -5.41 4.79 -22.72
CA GLU A 249 -3.96 4.78 -22.92
C GLU A 249 -3.52 4.93 -24.38
N PRO A 250 -4.16 4.28 -25.38
CA PRO A 250 -3.84 4.47 -26.80
C PRO A 250 -3.89 5.93 -27.25
N LYS A 251 -4.85 6.71 -26.74
CA LYS A 251 -5.00 8.13 -27.08
C LYS A 251 -3.83 8.95 -26.52
N LEU A 252 -3.39 8.64 -25.31
CA LEU A 252 -2.22 9.27 -24.68
C LEU A 252 -0.94 8.95 -25.46
N ALA A 253 -0.74 7.69 -25.81
CA ALA A 253 0.42 7.23 -26.57
C ALA A 253 0.43 7.80 -28.01
N ALA A 254 -0.73 7.88 -28.67
CA ALA A 254 -0.88 8.46 -29.99
C ALA A 254 -0.48 9.94 -30.03
N ARG A 255 -0.81 10.71 -28.99
CA ARG A 255 -0.34 12.10 -28.86
C ARG A 255 1.19 12.17 -28.85
N LEU A 256 1.85 11.36 -28.03
CA LEU A 256 3.32 11.34 -27.96
C LEU A 256 3.95 10.91 -29.29
N LYS A 257 3.41 9.89 -29.95
CA LYS A 257 3.86 9.45 -31.29
C LYS A 257 3.69 10.55 -32.33
N GLY A 258 2.58 11.29 -32.28
CA GLY A 258 2.30 12.41 -33.18
C GLY A 258 3.28 13.57 -33.00
N LEU A 259 3.70 13.87 -31.77
CA LEU A 259 4.73 14.88 -31.49
C LEU A 259 6.08 14.46 -32.10
N ARG A 260 6.50 13.21 -31.88
CA ARG A 260 7.77 12.68 -32.40
C ARG A 260 7.85 12.55 -33.93
N LYS A 261 6.72 12.47 -34.64
CA LYS A 261 6.68 12.41 -36.12
C LYS A 261 6.77 13.78 -36.80
N LYS A 262 6.54 14.87 -36.05
CA LYS A 262 6.54 16.26 -36.57
C LYS A 262 7.90 16.94 -36.49
N SER A 263 8.89 16.26 -35.95
CA SER A 263 10.30 16.65 -35.88
C SER A 263 11.05 16.02 -37.04
#